data_AF-U1WF78-F1
#
_entry.id   AF-U1WF78-F1
#
_cell.length_a   1.000
_cell.length_b   1.000
_cell.length_c   1.000
_cell.angle_alpha   90.00
_cell.angle_beta   90.00
_cell.angle_gamma   90.00
#
_symmetry.space_group_name_H-M   'P 1'
#
loop_
_entity.id
_entity.type
_entity.pdbx_description
1 polymer ?
#
loop_
_entity_poly.entity_id
_entity_poly.type
_entity_poly.pdbx_seq_one_letter_code
_entity_poly.pdbx_strand_id
1 'polypeptide(L)'
;MDNQKRLLEEVMADLYRILPTLNVVSKKLEDEMYPSEHLDADTQFMIRELRSLGYQHIDKLVSQLRYLQKEVYYEGLLYINGNGRYEVDGQELASGSVIEVWSERFDESAQWHIVRIEHSNLHGGYYAYQWPELKLEGLKARVRR
;
A
#
# COMPACT_ATOMS: atom_id res chain seq x y z
N MET A 1 -5.90 -17.31 23.04
CA MET A 1 -5.71 -16.46 21.86
C MET A 1 -6.33 -15.12 22.19
N ASP A 2 -5.61 -14.02 22.01
CA ASP A 2 -6.11 -12.67 22.30
C ASP A 2 -7.41 -12.40 21.51
N ASN A 3 -8.43 -11.82 22.15
CA ASN A 3 -9.71 -11.49 21.50
C ASN A 3 -9.51 -10.58 20.28
N GLN A 4 -8.51 -9.69 20.32
CA GLN A 4 -8.17 -8.83 19.19
C GLN A 4 -7.55 -9.61 18.03
N LYS A 5 -6.72 -10.63 18.32
CA LYS A 5 -6.11 -11.46 17.27
C LYS A 5 -7.16 -12.27 16.52
N ARG A 6 -8.12 -12.85 17.23
CA ARG A 6 -9.24 -13.57 16.60
C ARG A 6 -10.09 -12.64 15.74
N LEU A 7 -10.44 -11.45 16.25
CA LEU A 7 -11.21 -10.48 15.49
C LEU A 7 -10.47 -10.05 14.20
N LEU A 8 -9.15 -9.85 14.28
CA LEU A 8 -8.33 -9.57 13.10
C LEU A 8 -8.43 -10.70 12.07
N GLU A 9 -8.26 -11.95 12.49
CA GLU A 9 -8.35 -13.12 11.60
C GLU A 9 -9.73 -13.21 10.93
N GLU A 10 -10.81 -12.96 11.67
CA GLU A 10 -12.19 -12.94 11.14
C GLU A 10 -12.39 -11.81 10.11
N VAL A 11 -11.98 -10.58 10.43
CA VAL A 11 -12.10 -9.44 9.53
C VAL A 11 -11.28 -9.65 8.26
N MET A 12 -10.05 -10.16 8.38
CA MET A 12 -9.20 -10.44 7.21
C MET A 12 -9.80 -11.52 6.33
N ALA A 13 -10.37 -12.58 6.91
CA ALA A 13 -11.06 -13.62 6.16
C ALA A 13 -12.26 -13.07 5.37
N ASP A 14 -13.05 -12.19 5.98
CA ASP A 14 -14.17 -11.53 5.31
C ASP A 14 -13.73 -10.60 4.18
N LEU A 15 -12.69 -9.81 4.41
CA LEU A 15 -12.13 -8.92 3.39
C LEU A 15 -11.57 -9.70 2.20
N TYR A 16 -10.91 -10.84 2.44
CA TYR A 16 -10.41 -11.71 1.38
C TYR A 16 -11.52 -12.40 0.62
N ARG A 17 -12.63 -12.75 1.29
CA ARG A 17 -13.80 -13.33 0.66
C ARG A 17 -14.48 -12.37 -0.32
N ILE A 18 -14.50 -11.06 -0.02
CA ILE A 18 -15.10 -10.05 -0.91
C ILE A 18 -14.14 -9.50 -1.96
N LEU A 19 -12.83 -9.74 -1.83
CA LEU A 19 -11.81 -9.19 -2.72
C LEU A 19 -12.06 -9.51 -4.22
N PRO A 20 -12.47 -10.73 -4.63
CA PRO A 20 -12.80 -11.01 -6.03
C PRO A 20 -13.95 -10.13 -6.54
N THR A 21 -14.98 -9.92 -5.73
CA THR A 21 -16.12 -9.06 -6.06
C THR A 21 -15.68 -7.60 -6.21
N LEU A 22 -14.83 -7.10 -5.31
CA LEU A 22 -14.27 -5.75 -5.40
C LEU A 22 -13.47 -5.55 -6.69
N ASN A 23 -12.67 -6.53 -7.11
CA ASN A 23 -11.94 -6.48 -8.38
C ASN A 23 -12.88 -6.42 -9.59
N VAL A 24 -13.94 -7.22 -9.60
CA VAL A 24 -14.93 -7.21 -10.70
C VAL A 24 -15.65 -5.87 -10.76
N VAL A 25 -16.04 -5.31 -9.60
CA VAL A 25 -16.70 -4.01 -9.53
C VAL A 25 -15.76 -2.90 -10.01
N SER A 26 -14.52 -2.87 -9.51
CA SER A 26 -13.49 -1.91 -9.96
C SER A 26 -13.34 -1.96 -11.49
N LYS A 27 -13.10 -3.14 -12.06
CA LYS A 27 -12.96 -3.30 -13.51
C LYS A 27 -14.19 -2.81 -14.29
N LYS A 28 -15.41 -3.09 -13.82
CA LYS A 28 -16.63 -2.58 -14.49
C LYS A 28 -16.73 -1.06 -14.46
N LEU A 29 -16.34 -0.44 -13.34
CA LEU A 29 -16.31 1.02 -13.21
C LEU A 29 -15.26 1.66 -14.14
N GLU A 30 -14.13 0.98 -14.33
CA GLU A 30 -13.05 1.45 -15.20
C GLU A 30 -13.37 1.24 -16.69
N ASP A 31 -13.77 0.03 -17.07
CA ASP A 31 -13.79 -0.44 -18.47
C ASP A 31 -15.17 -0.41 -19.12
N GLU A 32 -16.26 -0.37 -18.35
CA GLU A 32 -17.61 -0.57 -18.87
C GLU A 32 -18.55 0.61 -18.60
N MET A 33 -18.39 1.31 -17.48
CA MET A 33 -19.28 2.40 -17.08
C MET A 33 -18.74 3.77 -17.54
N TYR A 34 -19.32 4.34 -18.59
CA TYR A 34 -18.97 5.68 -19.09
C TYR A 34 -20.19 6.59 -19.20
N PRO A 35 -20.05 7.90 -18.90
CA PRO A 35 -21.08 8.87 -19.26
C PRO A 35 -21.35 8.83 -20.77
N SER A 36 -22.62 8.94 -21.15
CA SER A 36 -23.07 8.94 -22.54
C SER A 36 -24.17 9.97 -22.73
N GLU A 37 -24.18 10.62 -23.89
CA GLU A 37 -25.17 11.64 -24.26
C GLU A 37 -26.61 11.10 -24.32
N HIS A 38 -26.76 9.77 -24.38
CA HIS A 38 -28.07 9.10 -24.40
C HIS A 38 -28.65 8.81 -23.01
N LEU A 39 -27.92 9.13 -21.93
CA LEU A 39 -28.37 8.90 -20.55
C LEU A 39 -28.92 10.18 -19.94
N ASP A 40 -29.94 10.05 -19.09
CA ASP A 40 -30.45 11.18 -18.32
C ASP A 40 -29.41 11.73 -17.33
N ALA A 41 -29.65 12.96 -16.86
CA ALA A 41 -28.71 13.68 -16.01
C ALA A 41 -28.39 12.95 -14.69
N ASP A 42 -29.37 12.25 -14.10
CA ASP A 42 -29.21 11.55 -12.83
C ASP A 42 -28.35 10.30 -13.02
N THR A 43 -28.58 9.55 -14.11
CA THR A 43 -27.75 8.40 -14.48
C THR A 43 -26.31 8.82 -14.76
N GLN A 44 -26.10 9.93 -15.49
CA GLN A 44 -24.76 10.45 -15.75
C GLN A 44 -24.04 10.88 -14.46
N PHE A 45 -24.75 11.55 -13.55
CA PHE A 45 -24.23 11.90 -12.22
C PHE A 45 -23.78 10.64 -11.47
N MET A 46 -24.65 9.63 -11.38
CA MET A 46 -24.37 8.41 -10.64
C MET A 46 -23.17 7.64 -11.22
N ILE A 47 -23.04 7.55 -12.55
CA ILE A 47 -21.86 6.93 -13.19
C ILE A 47 -20.58 7.64 -12.76
N ARG A 48 -20.54 8.98 -12.84
CA ARG A 48 -19.36 9.74 -12.45
C ARG A 48 -18.99 9.53 -10.98
N GLU A 49 -19.97 9.58 -10.08
CA GLU A 49 -19.72 9.37 -8.66
C GLU A 49 -19.20 7.95 -8.37
N LEU A 50 -19.83 6.92 -8.95
CA LEU A 50 -19.39 5.54 -8.77
C LEU A 50 -17.98 5.29 -9.31
N ARG A 51 -17.64 5.85 -10.48
CA ARG A 51 -16.27 5.78 -11.01
C ARG A 51 -15.26 6.46 -10.09
N SER A 52 -15.60 7.65 -9.60
CA SER A 52 -14.76 8.38 -8.64
C SER A 52 -14.48 7.53 -7.40
N LEU A 53 -15.52 6.89 -6.84
CA LEU A 53 -15.38 5.98 -5.70
C LEU A 53 -14.52 4.75 -6.05
N GLY A 54 -14.70 4.18 -7.25
CA GLY A 54 -13.88 3.09 -7.77
C GLY A 54 -12.39 3.42 -7.73
N TYR A 55 -12.01 4.48 -8.44
CA TYR A 55 -10.63 4.93 -8.58
C TYR A 55 -9.98 5.39 -7.25
N GLN A 56 -10.73 6.11 -6.42
CA GLN A 56 -10.16 6.71 -5.21
C GLN A 56 -10.08 5.73 -4.03
N HIS A 57 -10.98 4.75 -3.97
CA HIS A 57 -11.16 3.94 -2.78
C HIS A 57 -11.08 2.44 -3.05
N ILE A 58 -11.78 1.92 -4.06
CA ILE A 58 -11.82 0.47 -4.31
C ILE A 58 -10.44 -0.03 -4.73
N ASP A 59 -9.78 0.63 -5.67
CA ASP A 59 -8.47 0.19 -6.17
C ASP A 59 -7.39 0.26 -5.09
N LYS A 60 -7.46 1.31 -4.27
CA LYS A 60 -6.58 1.49 -3.11
C LYS A 60 -6.79 0.37 -2.08
N LEU A 61 -8.04 0.08 -1.73
CA LEU A 61 -8.39 -0.99 -0.80
C LEU A 61 -7.92 -2.35 -1.32
N VAL A 62 -8.22 -2.67 -2.59
CA VAL A 62 -7.79 -3.91 -3.25
C VAL A 62 -6.26 -4.05 -3.20
N SER A 63 -5.53 -2.98 -3.55
CA SER A 63 -4.06 -2.97 -3.56
C SER A 63 -3.49 -3.18 -2.15
N GLN A 64 -4.08 -2.53 -1.14
CA GLN A 64 -3.66 -2.70 0.25
C GLN A 64 -3.95 -4.11 0.79
N LEU A 65 -5.12 -4.68 0.47
CA LEU A 65 -5.46 -6.05 0.87
C LEU A 65 -4.51 -7.07 0.25
N ARG A 66 -4.22 -6.93 -1.06
CA ARG A 66 -3.24 -7.77 -1.74
C ARG A 66 -1.85 -7.64 -1.14
N TYR A 67 -1.45 -6.44 -0.71
CA TYR A 67 -0.18 -6.23 -0.03
C TYR A 67 -0.15 -6.93 1.34
N LEU A 68 -1.23 -6.84 2.13
CA LEU A 68 -1.31 -7.48 3.45
C LEU A 68 -1.41 -9.01 3.38
N GLN A 69 -1.87 -9.59 2.27
CA GLN A 69 -1.87 -11.04 2.02
C GLN A 69 -0.47 -11.63 1.87
N LYS A 70 0.50 -10.80 1.48
CA LYS A 70 1.86 -11.25 1.23
C LYS A 70 2.56 -11.60 2.53
N GLU A 71 3.38 -12.65 2.49
CA GLU A 71 4.20 -13.03 3.63
C GLU A 71 5.39 -12.10 3.75
N VAL A 72 5.87 -11.90 4.99
CA VAL A 72 7.15 -11.22 5.20
C VAL A 72 8.26 -12.16 4.72
N TYR A 73 8.98 -11.74 3.69
CA TYR A 73 10.00 -12.57 3.05
C TYR A 73 11.42 -12.12 3.42
N TYR A 74 11.63 -10.81 3.53
CA TYR A 74 12.91 -10.22 3.96
C TYR A 74 12.66 -9.38 5.20
N GLU A 75 13.48 -9.52 6.24
CA GLU A 75 13.43 -8.68 7.45
C GLU A 75 14.85 -8.46 7.98
N GLY A 76 15.21 -7.20 8.22
CA GLY A 76 16.55 -6.84 8.64
C GLY A 76 16.71 -5.36 8.88
N LEU A 77 17.95 -4.88 8.88
CA LEU A 77 18.24 -3.45 8.91
C LEU A 77 18.41 -2.93 7.48
N LEU A 78 17.98 -1.69 7.25
CA LEU A 78 18.28 -0.97 6.03
C LEU A 78 19.72 -0.46 6.05
N TYR A 79 20.45 -0.72 4.98
CA TYR A 79 21.78 -0.14 4.73
C TYR A 79 21.98 0.13 3.24
N ILE A 80 22.88 1.04 2.90
CA ILE A 80 23.31 1.24 1.51
C ILE A 80 24.32 0.15 1.12
N ASN A 81 24.01 -0.61 0.07
CA ASN A 81 24.87 -1.65 -0.48
C ASN A 81 25.96 -1.08 -1.41
N GLY A 82 26.79 -1.96 -1.97
CA GLY A 82 27.89 -1.58 -2.89
C GLY A 82 27.44 -0.89 -4.18
N ASN A 83 26.17 -0.98 -4.56
CA ASN A 83 25.60 -0.31 -5.73
C ASN A 83 25.03 1.08 -5.41
N GLY A 84 25.15 1.55 -4.16
CA GLY A 84 24.60 2.84 -3.73
C GLY A 84 23.08 2.82 -3.55
N ARG A 85 22.46 1.65 -3.37
CA ARG A 85 21.03 1.47 -3.14
C ARG A 85 20.77 0.92 -1.76
N TYR A 86 19.62 1.26 -1.19
CA TYR A 86 19.20 0.63 0.06
C TYR A 86 18.92 -0.85 -0.16
N GLU A 87 19.26 -1.66 0.84
CA GLU A 87 19.07 -3.10 0.84
C GLU A 87 18.54 -3.54 2.21
N VAL A 88 17.71 -4.58 2.23
CA VAL A 88 17.29 -5.28 3.45
C VAL A 88 17.41 -6.78 3.22
N ASP A 89 18.25 -7.44 4.01
CA ASP A 89 18.46 -8.89 3.95
C ASP A 89 18.71 -9.41 2.51
N GLY A 90 19.62 -8.73 1.79
CA GLY A 90 19.97 -9.06 0.40
C GLY A 90 18.94 -8.60 -0.65
N GLN A 91 17.81 -8.02 -0.26
CA GLN A 91 16.85 -7.41 -1.18
C GLN A 91 17.18 -5.94 -1.44
N GLU A 92 17.76 -5.66 -2.60
CA GLU A 92 17.98 -4.28 -3.07
C GLU A 92 16.64 -3.57 -3.35
N LEU A 93 16.56 -2.29 -2.97
CA LEU A 93 15.38 -1.45 -3.10
C LEU A 93 15.58 -0.40 -4.20
N ALA A 94 14.50 -0.08 -4.89
CA ALA A 94 14.44 0.94 -5.92
C ALA A 94 13.32 1.95 -5.63
N SER A 95 13.29 3.05 -6.38
CA SER A 95 12.13 3.94 -6.40
C SER A 95 10.87 3.14 -6.73
N GLY A 96 9.82 3.34 -5.94
CA GLY A 96 8.58 2.56 -6.02
C GLY A 96 8.55 1.32 -5.12
N SER A 97 9.66 0.87 -4.53
CA SER A 97 9.65 -0.27 -3.60
C SER A 97 8.80 0.03 -2.36
N VAL A 98 7.81 -0.82 -2.08
CA VAL A 98 6.97 -0.72 -0.87
C VAL A 98 7.53 -1.65 0.20
N ILE A 99 7.85 -1.08 1.36
CA ILE A 99 8.43 -1.78 2.50
C ILE A 99 7.70 -1.39 3.79
N GLU A 100 7.91 -2.15 4.86
CA GLU A 100 7.52 -1.77 6.21
C GLU A 100 8.74 -1.38 7.02
N VAL A 101 8.70 -0.25 7.72
CA VAL A 101 9.75 0.22 8.63
C VAL A 101 9.25 0.24 10.06
N TRP A 102 10.10 -0.16 11.00
CA TRP A 102 9.84 -0.08 12.43
C TRP A 102 10.24 1.30 12.94
N SER A 103 9.32 2.03 13.55
CA SER A 103 9.58 3.38 14.03
C SER A 103 8.73 3.73 15.25
N GLU A 104 9.35 4.40 16.22
CA GLU A 104 8.69 5.05 17.38
C GLU A 104 8.25 6.47 17.06
N ARG A 105 8.61 7.00 15.89
CA ARG A 105 8.41 8.42 15.58
C ARG A 105 6.94 8.82 15.52
N PHE A 106 6.06 7.86 15.25
CA PHE A 106 4.68 8.13 14.84
C PHE A 106 3.64 7.74 15.89
N ASP A 107 4.05 7.10 16.98
CA ASP A 107 3.17 6.62 18.04
C ASP A 107 3.94 6.47 19.36
N GLU A 108 3.25 6.41 20.50
CA GLU A 108 3.85 6.21 21.82
C GLU A 108 4.54 4.84 21.95
N SER A 109 4.30 3.93 21.00
CA SER A 109 4.94 2.63 20.90
C SER A 109 5.47 2.38 19.49
N ALA A 110 6.65 1.76 19.40
CA ALA A 110 7.25 1.40 18.13
C ALA A 110 6.32 0.45 17.35
N GLN A 111 6.02 0.79 16.10
CA GLN A 111 5.18 -0.06 15.25
C GLN A 111 5.68 -0.12 13.81
N TRP A 112 5.12 -1.07 13.05
CA TRP A 112 5.40 -1.22 11.63
C TRP A 112 4.60 -0.23 10.80
N HIS A 113 5.29 0.47 9.91
CA HIS A 113 4.67 1.43 9.01
C HIS A 113 5.00 1.14 7.55
N ILE A 114 3.98 1.11 6.70
CA ILE A 114 4.17 0.96 5.26
C ILE A 114 4.69 2.26 4.67
N VAL A 115 5.83 2.19 3.98
CA VAL A 115 6.42 3.30 3.23
C VAL A 115 6.74 2.88 1.80
N ARG A 116 6.78 3.86 0.90
CA ARG A 116 7.30 3.69 -0.45
C ARG A 116 8.66 4.37 -0.52
N ILE A 117 9.68 3.64 -0.94
CA ILE A 117 11.01 4.18 -1.19
C ILE A 117 10.96 4.97 -2.49
N GLU A 118 11.50 6.18 -2.47
CA GLU A 118 11.66 7.05 -3.63
C GLU A 118 13.07 7.64 -3.66
N HIS A 119 13.45 8.23 -4.79
CA HIS A 119 14.76 8.88 -4.94
C HIS A 119 14.59 10.30 -5.48
N SER A 120 15.16 11.28 -4.78
CA SER A 120 15.17 12.67 -5.23
C SER A 120 16.36 13.43 -4.64
N ASN A 121 16.99 14.26 -5.48
CA ASN A 121 18.06 15.15 -5.03
C ASN A 121 17.57 16.20 -4.01
N LEU A 122 16.27 16.55 -4.05
CA LEU A 122 15.66 17.45 -3.06
C LEU A 122 15.75 16.90 -1.63
N HIS A 123 15.71 15.57 -1.49
CA HIS A 123 15.78 14.87 -0.22
C HIS A 123 17.17 14.25 0.04
N GLY A 124 18.18 14.59 -0.77
CA GLY A 124 19.54 14.08 -0.62
C GLY A 124 19.72 12.62 -1.05
N GLY A 125 18.82 12.08 -1.88
CA GLY A 125 18.89 10.70 -2.40
C GLY A 125 17.63 9.90 -2.10
N TYR A 126 17.80 8.68 -1.60
CA TYR A 126 16.69 7.80 -1.24
C TYR A 126 15.97 8.26 0.03
N TYR A 127 14.64 8.26 0.01
CA TYR A 127 13.79 8.66 1.12
C TYR A 127 12.49 7.85 1.18
N ALA A 128 11.83 7.85 2.33
CA ALA A 128 10.47 7.32 2.47
C ALA A 128 9.47 8.38 1.98
N TYR A 129 8.66 8.08 0.96
CA TYR A 129 7.72 9.02 0.35
C TYR A 129 6.75 9.66 1.34
N GLN A 130 6.21 8.85 2.25
CA GLN A 130 5.25 9.30 3.26
C GLN A 130 5.91 10.19 4.32
N TRP A 131 7.21 10.01 4.57
CA TRP A 131 7.99 10.72 5.59
C TRP A 131 9.41 11.00 5.09
N PRO A 132 9.59 12.01 4.23
CA PRO A 132 10.89 12.31 3.63
C PRO A 132 11.99 12.64 4.63
N GLU A 133 11.61 13.03 5.84
CA GLU A 133 12.48 13.35 6.96
C GLU A 133 12.87 12.14 7.83
N LEU A 134 12.36 10.94 7.53
CA LEU A 134 12.74 9.70 8.18
C LEU A 134 14.12 9.24 7.67
N LYS A 135 15.09 9.09 8.60
CA LYS A 135 16.40 8.53 8.27
C LYS A 135 16.28 7.03 8.06
N LEU A 136 16.54 6.55 6.85
CA LEU A 136 16.40 5.15 6.48
C LEU A 136 17.53 4.26 7.00
N GLU A 137 18.78 4.74 6.95
CA GLU A 137 19.95 3.99 7.38
C GLU A 137 19.82 3.47 8.82
N GLY A 138 20.03 2.16 8.99
CA GLY A 138 19.96 1.47 10.28
C GLY A 138 18.53 1.20 10.80
N LEU A 139 17.47 1.61 10.09
CA LEU A 139 16.11 1.26 10.51
C LEU A 139 15.85 -0.23 10.29
N LYS A 140 15.15 -0.84 11.24
CA LYS A 140 14.58 -2.16 11.03
C LYS A 140 13.47 -2.06 9.99
N ALA A 141 13.56 -2.88 8.95
CA ALA A 141 12.61 -2.94 7.86
C ALA A 141 12.27 -4.37 7.47
N ARG A 142 11.16 -4.52 6.76
CA ARG A 142 10.76 -5.79 6.16
C ARG A 142 10.02 -5.60 4.85
N VAL A 143 10.10 -6.60 3.99
CA VAL A 143 9.48 -6.61 2.66
C VAL A 143 8.59 -7.82 2.53
N ARG A 144 7.39 -7.61 2.00
CA ARG A 144 6.46 -8.69 1.71
C ARG A 144 6.50 -9.13 0.26
N ARG A 145 6.35 -10.43 -0.01
CA ARG A 145 6.26 -11.00 -1.37
C ARG A 145 5.06 -11.90 -1.56
#